data_AF-A0A5A8AB41-F1
#
_entry.id   AF-A0A5A8AB41-F1
#
_cell.length_a   1.000
_cell.length_b   1.000
_cell.length_c   1.000
_cell.angle_alpha   90.00
_cell.angle_beta   90.00
_cell.angle_gamma   90.00
#
_symmetry.space_group_name_H-M   'P 1'
#
loop_
_entity.id
_entity.type
_entity.pdbx_description
1 polymer ?
#
loop_
_entity_poly.entity_id
_entity_poly.type
_entity_poly.pdbx_seq_one_letter_code
_entity_poly.pdbx_strand_id
1 'polypeptide(L)' 'MKEDDPCVGVCQFDGRTGWCAGCGRTIPEIRAWRKMTPYRRASLMRELPLRITRAGKVNRARPMSGLPSAS' A
#
# COMPACT_ATOMS: atom_id res chain seq x y z
N MET A 1 3.79 1.60 -18.41
CA MET A 1 4.79 2.12 -17.45
C MET A 1 4.86 3.63 -17.65
N LYS A 2 4.46 4.45 -16.67
CA LYS A 2 4.77 5.89 -16.69
C LYS A 2 5.57 6.20 -15.44
N GLU A 3 6.63 6.99 -15.61
CA GLU A 3 7.67 7.44 -14.67
C GLU A 3 7.19 7.96 -13.30
N ASP A 4 5.88 8.15 -13.11
CA ASP A 4 5.30 8.85 -11.96
C ASP A 4 4.75 7.92 -10.85
N ASP A 5 4.73 6.60 -11.04
CA ASP A 5 4.18 5.65 -10.06
C ASP A 5 5.24 5.16 -9.07
N PRO A 6 5.13 5.43 -7.75
CA PRO A 6 6.05 4.92 -6.72
C PRO A 6 5.83 3.43 -6.42
N CYS A 7 5.34 2.66 -7.40
CA CYS A 7 5.04 1.25 -7.25
C CYS A 7 6.29 0.42 -7.50
N VAL A 8 6.80 -0.25 -6.47
CA VAL A 8 7.98 -1.13 -6.54
C VAL A 8 7.67 -2.53 -7.06
N GLY A 9 6.47 -2.76 -7.60
CA GLY A 9 6.02 -4.09 -8.05
C GLY A 9 5.70 -5.07 -6.92
N VAL A 10 5.83 -4.65 -5.66
CA VAL A 10 5.50 -5.45 -4.47
C VAL A 10 4.19 -4.94 -3.86
N CYS A 11 3.15 -5.76 -3.93
CA CYS A 11 1.86 -5.51 -3.29
C CYS A 11 1.74 -6.38 -2.03
N GLN A 12 2.11 -5.82 -0.87
CA GLN A 12 1.97 -6.51 0.41
C GLN A 12 1.24 -5.60 1.38
N PHE A 13 -0.02 -5.87 1.68
CA PHE A 13 -0.84 -4.99 2.50
C PHE A 13 -0.78 -5.38 3.97
N ASP A 14 -0.61 -4.40 4.85
CA ASP A 14 -0.77 -4.59 6.28
C ASP A 14 -2.26 -4.78 6.61
N GLY A 15 -2.61 -5.91 7.23
CA GLY A 15 -3.98 -6.22 7.62
C GLY A 15 -4.56 -5.31 8.71
N ARG A 16 -3.75 -4.48 9.38
CA ARG A 16 -4.22 -3.56 10.44
C ARG A 16 -4.56 -2.17 9.89
N THR A 17 -3.78 -1.67 8.95
CA THR A 17 -3.91 -0.31 8.38
C THR A 17 -4.40 -0.30 6.93
N GLY A 18 -4.30 -1.43 6.23
CA GLY A 18 -4.60 -1.53 4.80
C GLY A 18 -3.57 -0.87 3.88
N TRP A 19 -2.40 -0.46 4.41
CA TRP A 19 -1.31 0.14 3.64
C TRP A 19 -0.39 -0.90 3.04
N CYS A 20 0.06 -0.69 1.81
CA CYS A 20 1.09 -1.51 1.20
C CYS A 20 2.44 -1.28 1.92
N ALA A 21 3.09 -2.34 2.39
CA ALA A 21 4.42 -2.32 2.97
C ALA A 21 5.52 -1.94 1.95
N GLY A 22 5.27 -2.17 0.65
CA GLY A 22 6.19 -1.77 -0.42
C GLY A 22 6.05 -0.30 -0.80
N CYS A 23 4.85 0.13 -1.20
CA CYS A 23 4.63 1.48 -1.74
C CYS A 23 3.82 2.40 -0.81
N GLY A 24 3.39 1.99 0.38
CA GLY A 24 2.66 2.83 1.34
C GLY A 24 1.21 3.19 0.95
N ARG A 25 0.71 2.70 -0.19
CA ARG A 25 -0.64 3.02 -0.71
C ARG A 25 -1.68 1.98 -0.30
N THR A 26 -2.93 2.39 -0.20
CA THR A 26 -4.07 1.47 -0.09
C THR A 26 -4.58 1.04 -1.48
N ILE A 27 -5.35 -0.06 -1.51
CA ILE A 27 -6.06 -0.55 -2.71
C ILE A 27 -6.93 0.54 -3.39
N PRO A 28 -7.79 1.30 -2.68
CA PRO A 28 -8.59 2.34 -3.32
C PRO A 28 -7.73 3.47 -3.89
N GLU A 29 -6.59 3.80 -3.28
CA GLU A 29 -5.67 4.80 -3.83
C GLU A 29 -4.99 4.34 -5.11
N ILE A 30 -4.57 3.07 -5.17
CA ILE A 30 -4.00 2.46 -6.38
C ILE A 30 -5.03 2.47 -7.52
N ARG A 31 -6.28 2.08 -7.23
CA ARG A 31 -7.38 2.12 -8.21
C ARG A 31 -7.71 3.54 -8.66
N ALA A 32 -7.70 4.50 -7.75
CA ALA A 32 -8.00 5.89 -8.03
C ALA A 32 -6.83 6.65 -8.66
N TRP A 33 -5.62 6.10 -8.65
CA TRP A 33 -4.39 6.79 -9.07
C TRP A 33 -4.48 7.38 -10.49
N ARG A 34 -5.00 6.61 -11.45
CA ARG A 34 -5.21 7.08 -12.83
C ARG A 34 -6.22 8.23 -12.93
N LYS A 35 -7.16 8.32 -11.98
CA LYS A 35 -8.20 9.36 -11.88
C LYS A 35 -7.81 10.51 -10.93
N MET A 36 -6.68 10.44 -10.24
CA MET A 36 -6.23 11.49 -9.32
C MET A 36 -5.63 12.68 -10.06
N THR A 37 -5.85 13.87 -9.51
CA THR A 37 -5.18 15.10 -9.93
C THR A 37 -3.70 15.08 -9.53
N PRO A 38 -2.82 15.75 -10.28
CA PRO A 38 -1.38 15.79 -9.98
C PRO A 38 -1.10 16.31 -8.56
N TYR A 39 -1.87 17.28 -8.07
CA TYR A 39 -1.79 17.75 -6.69
C TYR A 39 -2.01 16.62 -5.67
N ARG A 40 -3.09 15.84 -5.83
CA ARG A 40 -3.38 14.73 -4.92
C ARG A 40 -2.30 13.65 -5.00
N ARG A 41 -1.73 13.43 -6.19
CA ARG A 41 -0.60 12.51 -6.36
C ARG A 41 0.62 12.95 -5.57
N ALA A 42 1.00 14.22 -5.69
CA ALA A 42 2.11 14.81 -4.97
C ALA A 42 1.92 14.77 -3.44
N SER A 43 0.71 15.08 -2.95
CA SER A 43 0.39 14.95 -1.52
C SER A 43 0.60 13.52 -1.04
N LEU A 44 0.05 12.53 -1.76
CA LEU A 44 0.24 11.13 -1.40
C LEU A 44 1.72 10.74 -1.40
N MET A 45 2.49 11.10 -2.42
CA MET A 45 3.93 10.78 -2.48
C MET A 45 4.71 11.32 -1.27
N ARG A 46 4.31 12.45 -0.69
CA ARG A 46 4.92 12.99 0.55
C ARG A 46 4.52 12.18 1.79
N GLU A 47 3.31 11.61 1.81
CA GLU A 47 2.81 10.82 2.93
C GLU A 47 3.31 9.36 2.92
N LEU A 48 3.54 8.80 1.73
CA LEU A 48 4.00 7.43 1.51
C LEU A 48 5.19 7.00 2.40
N PRO A 49 6.32 7.75 2.49
CA PRO A 49 7.45 7.35 3.32
C PRO A 49 7.07 7.21 4.80
N LEU A 50 6.25 8.14 5.33
CA LEU A 50 5.75 8.07 6.71
C LEU A 50 4.84 6.85 6.93
N ARG A 51 3.99 6.54 5.94
CA ARG A 51 3.11 5.36 5.97
C ARG A 51 3.93 4.07 5.94
N ILE A 52 4.98 3.99 5.12
CA ILE A 52 5.91 2.85 5.07
C ILE A 52 6.63 2.68 6.40
N THR A 53 7.14 3.76 7.02
CA THR A 53 7.74 3.69 8.37
C THR A 53 6.76 3.19 9.43
N ARG A 54 5.47 3.55 9.33
CA ARG A 54 4.41 3.06 10.22
C ARG A 54 4.04 1.59 9.94
N ALA A 55 3.97 1.20 8.68
CA ALA A 55 3.67 -0.16 8.23
C ALA A 55 4.82 -1.14 8.51
N GLY A 56 6.07 -0.67 8.47
CA GLY A 56 7.29 -1.47 8.75
C GLY A 56 7.41 -2.00 10.19
N LYS A 57 6.47 -1.67 11.09
CA LYS A 57 6.35 -2.31 12.41
C LYS A 57 5.51 -3.59 12.38
N VAL A 58 5.16 -4.11 11.20
CA VAL A 58 4.36 -5.32 11.01
C VAL A 58 5.26 -6.50 10.61
N ASN A 59 6.17 -6.88 11.50
CA ASN A 59 6.74 -8.23 11.44
C ASN A 59 6.91 -8.91 12.80
N ARG A 60 6.05 -8.60 13.78
CA ARG A 60 6.05 -9.32 15.07
C ARG A 60 4.70 -9.85 15.56
N ALA A 61 3.63 -9.79 14.76
CA ALA A 61 2.36 -10.36 15.20
C ALA A 61 1.46 -10.84 14.05
N ARG A 62 1.74 -12.08 13.62
CA ARG A 62 0.80 -13.19 13.31
C ARG A 62 1.09 -13.85 11.95
N PRO A 63 1.38 -15.17 11.92
CA PRO A 63 1.11 -15.94 10.72
C PRO A 63 -0.40 -15.88 10.45
N MET A 64 -0.80 -15.52 9.23
CA MET A 64 -2.15 -15.81 8.77
C MET A 64 -2.29 -17.33 8.61
N SER A 65 -2.64 -17.99 9.71
CA SER A 65 -3.35 -19.26 9.67
C SER A 65 -4.82 -18.95 9.43
N GLY A 66 -5.39 -19.42 8.32
CA GLY A 66 -6.84 -19.53 8.14
C GLY A 66 -7.40 -18.94 6.85
N LEU A 67 -7.16 -19.60 5.72
CA LEU A 67 -8.08 -19.56 4.59
C LEU A 67 -8.78 -20.94 4.55
N PRO A 68 -10.08 -21.08 4.87
CA PRO A 68 -10.78 -22.33 4.60
C PRO A 68 -11.01 -22.44 3.09
N SER A 69 -10.59 -23.59 2.55
CA SER A 69 -10.90 -24.08 1.21
C SER A 69 -12.39 -23.93 0.93
N ALA A 70 -12.75 -23.20 -0.12
CA ALA A 70 -14.09 -23.27 -0.71
C ALA A 70 -14.02 -24.25 -1.88
N SER A 71 -14.77 -25.34 -1.75
CA SER A 71 -15.00 -26.41 -2.72
C SER A 71 -15.69 -25.93 -3.99
#